data_AF-A0A1A9HMA8-F1
#
_entry.id   AF-A0A1A9HMA8-F1
#
_cell.length_a   1.000
_cell.length_b   1.000
_cell.length_c   1.000
_cell.angle_alpha   90.00
_cell.angle_beta   90.00
_cell.angle_gamma   90.00
#
_symmetry.space_group_name_H-M   'P 1'
#
loop_
_entity.id
_entity.type
_entity.pdbx_description
1 polymer ?
#
loop_
_entity_poly.entity_id
_entity_poly.type
_entity_poly.pdbx_seq_one_letter_code
_entity_poly.pdbx_strand_id
1 'polypeptide(L)'
;MRAQASIAVTELLLLLLSLVTDTIGYFTAWLLLPVLTLGRLRVEPLMGGAFPVRGRGRIKKQPDGHWLVEAQLAPALGLLLWGCIGVAVCLVKI
;
A
#
# COMPACT_ATOMS: atom_id res chain seq x y z
N MET A 1 -36.06 1.39 9.36
CA MET A 1 -34.96 1.27 10.35
C MET A 1 -33.94 0.16 10.00
N ARG A 2 -34.32 -1.07 9.60
CA ARG A 2 -33.35 -2.13 9.22
C ARG A 2 -32.41 -1.77 8.05
N ALA A 3 -32.93 -1.12 7.00
CA ALA A 3 -32.14 -0.76 5.80
C ALA A 3 -31.03 0.27 6.09
N GLN A 4 -31.24 1.16 7.07
CA GLN A 4 -30.26 2.20 7.42
C GLN A 4 -29.09 1.61 8.24
N ALA A 5 -29.38 0.58 9.06
CA ALA A 5 -28.37 -0.17 9.80
C ALA A 5 -27.48 -1.02 8.86
N SER A 6 -28.06 -1.67 7.84
CA SER A 6 -27.26 -2.46 6.89
C SER A 6 -26.31 -1.60 6.05
N ILE A 7 -26.73 -0.39 5.66
CA ILE A 7 -25.89 0.56 4.94
C ILE A 7 -24.71 1.00 5.82
N ALA A 8 -24.97 1.41 7.07
CA ALA A 8 -23.92 1.84 8.00
C ALA A 8 -22.88 0.74 8.29
N VAL A 9 -23.32 -0.52 8.44
CA VAL A 9 -22.41 -1.66 8.63
C VAL A 9 -21.54 -1.92 7.39
N THR A 10 -22.11 -1.75 6.20
CA THR A 10 -21.38 -1.94 4.94
C THR A 10 -20.30 -0.88 4.77
N GLU A 11 -20.62 0.39 5.02
CA GLU A 11 -19.64 1.49 5.00
C GLU A 11 -18.52 1.28 6.02
N LEU A 12 -18.87 0.88 7.26
CA LEU A 12 -17.88 0.57 8.29
C LEU A 12 -16.96 -0.58 7.85
N LEU A 13 -17.50 -1.64 7.26
CA LEU A 13 -16.73 -2.76 6.75
C LEU A 13 -15.77 -2.33 5.65
N LEU A 14 -16.21 -1.49 4.71
CA LEU A 14 -15.39 -0.97 3.63
C LEU A 14 -14.25 -0.08 4.16
N LEU A 15 -14.53 0.75 5.17
CA LEU A 15 -13.52 1.57 5.82
C LEU A 15 -12.46 0.72 6.52
N LEU A 16 -12.89 -0.29 7.29
CA LEU A 16 -11.96 -1.22 7.96
C LEU A 16 -11.14 -2.00 6.94
N LEU A 17 -11.76 -2.49 5.86
CA LEU A 17 -11.07 -3.20 4.80
C LEU A 17 -10.02 -2.31 4.12
N SER A 18 -10.37 -1.06 3.79
CA SER A 18 -9.42 -0.11 3.21
C SER A 18 -8.24 0.12 4.15
N LEU A 19 -8.51 0.37 5.44
CA LEU A 19 -7.46 0.61 6.44
C LEU A 19 -6.51 -0.58 6.57
N VAL A 20 -7.04 -1.80 6.67
CA VAL A 20 -6.23 -3.01 6.80
C VAL A 20 -5.38 -3.23 5.55
N THR A 21 -6.00 -3.17 4.37
CA THR A 21 -5.28 -3.35 3.10
C THR A 21 -4.26 -2.25 2.86
N ASP A 22 -4.53 -1.02 3.31
CA ASP A 22 -3.60 0.11 3.20
C ASP A 22 -2.37 -0.07 4.08
N THR A 23 -2.60 -0.49 5.30
CA THR A 23 -1.54 -0.76 6.26
C THR A 23 -0.66 -1.91 5.75
N ILE A 24 -1.25 -3.03 5.35
CA ILE A 24 -0.51 -4.17 4.81
C ILE A 24 0.26 -3.79 3.55
N GLY A 25 -0.38 -3.06 2.62
CA GLY A 25 0.27 -2.57 1.41
C GLY A 25 1.46 -1.66 1.73
N TYR A 26 1.27 -0.68 2.63
CA TYR A 26 2.34 0.23 3.03
C TYR A 26 3.53 -0.52 3.63
N PHE A 27 3.29 -1.40 4.61
CA PHE A 27 4.35 -2.18 5.24
C PHE A 27 5.08 -3.09 4.24
N THR A 28 4.32 -3.72 3.35
CA THR A 28 4.88 -4.57 2.30
C THR A 28 5.77 -3.76 1.37
N ALA A 29 5.31 -2.61 0.90
CA ALA A 29 6.11 -1.73 0.03
C ALA A 29 7.34 -1.17 0.76
N TRP A 30 7.18 -0.74 2.00
CA TRP A 30 8.27 -0.21 2.83
C TRP A 30 9.37 -1.25 3.07
N LEU A 31 9.01 -2.53 3.22
CA LEU A 31 9.98 -3.61 3.41
C LEU A 31 10.53 -4.15 2.09
N LEU A 32 9.67 -4.52 1.15
CA LEU A 32 10.06 -5.23 -0.07
C LEU A 32 10.67 -4.29 -1.11
N LEU A 33 10.22 -3.05 -1.26
CA LEU A 33 10.79 -2.18 -2.30
C LEU A 33 12.28 -1.89 -2.07
N PRO A 34 12.76 -1.55 -0.86
CA PRO A 34 14.18 -1.41 -0.62
C PRO A 34 14.95 -2.71 -0.84
N VAL A 35 14.40 -3.86 -0.44
CA VAL A 35 15.06 -5.17 -0.62
C VAL A 35 15.18 -5.52 -2.10
N LEU A 36 14.10 -5.38 -2.87
CA LEU A 36 14.06 -5.71 -4.29
C LEU A 36 14.88 -4.73 -5.15
N THR A 37 15.01 -3.47 -4.72
CA THR A 37 15.75 -2.45 -5.46
C THR A 37 17.17 -2.21 -4.94
N LEU A 38 17.67 -3.09 -4.05
CA LEU A 38 19.00 -2.98 -3.44
C LEU A 38 19.23 -1.63 -2.75
N GLY A 39 18.18 -1.11 -2.10
CA GLY A 39 18.17 0.16 -1.37
C GLY A 39 18.05 1.41 -2.26
N ARG A 40 17.91 1.26 -3.58
CA ARG A 40 17.75 2.39 -4.51
C ARG A 40 16.39 3.07 -4.39
N LEU A 41 15.34 2.34 -4.00
CA LEU A 41 13.99 2.84 -3.88
C LEU A 41 13.53 2.68 -2.43
N ARG A 42 13.17 3.79 -1.79
CA ARG A 42 12.77 3.85 -0.38
C ARG A 42 11.37 4.45 -0.27
N VAL A 43 10.62 3.99 0.71
CA VAL A 43 9.30 4.57 1.02
C VAL A 43 9.47 5.62 2.10
N GLU A 44 8.80 6.75 1.93
CA GLU A 44 8.77 7.83 2.91
C GLU A 44 8.17 7.33 4.24
N PRO A 45 8.86 7.53 5.38
CA PRO A 45 8.33 7.18 6.68
C PRO A 45 7.16 8.11 7.03
N LEU A 46 6.09 7.53 7.59
CA LEU A 46 4.98 8.31 8.15
C LEU A 46 5.43 9.06 9.41
N MET A 47 6.06 10.23 9.25
CA MET A 47 6.30 11.17 10.33
C MET A 47 5.26 12.29 10.24
N GLY A 48 4.14 12.15 10.95
CA GLY A 48 3.11 13.19 10.99
C GLY A 48 1.68 12.78 11.33
N GLY A 49 1.42 11.49 11.63
CA GLY A 49 0.12 11.03 12.15
C GLY A 49 -1.04 10.98 11.14
N ALA A 50 -0.84 11.45 9.91
CA ALA A 50 -1.82 11.30 8.83
C ALA A 50 -1.54 10.03 8.02
N PHE A 51 -2.49 9.09 8.01
CA PHE A 51 -2.42 7.91 7.15
C PHE A 51 -2.48 8.32 5.66
N PRO A 52 -1.62 7.75 4.80
CA PRO A 52 -1.67 8.01 3.37
C PRO A 52 -3.01 7.57 2.77
N VAL A 53 -3.72 8.52 2.17
CA VAL A 53 -4.90 8.20 1.34
C VAL A 53 -4.41 7.63 0.00
N ARG A 54 -4.98 6.50 -0.43
CA ARG A 54 -4.68 5.90 -1.74
C ARG A 54 -4.92 6.89 -2.88
N GLY A 55 -3.96 6.96 -3.82
CA GLY A 55 -4.22 7.44 -5.18
C GLY A 55 -3.46 8.67 -5.65
N ARG A 56 -2.81 9.44 -4.75
CA ARG A 56 -1.93 10.55 -5.15
C ARG A 56 -0.59 10.45 -4.46
N GLY A 57 0.42 9.95 -5.16
CA GLY A 57 1.79 10.08 -4.68
C GLY A 57 2.74 10.26 -5.83
N ARG A 58 3.93 10.75 -5.52
CA ARG A 58 5.01 10.94 -6.48
C ARG A 58 6.20 10.08 -6.08
N ILE A 59 6.93 9.66 -7.10
CA ILE A 59 8.27 9.12 -6.93
C ILE A 59 9.22 10.29 -7.21
N LYS A 60 9.99 10.70 -6.21
CA LYS A 60 10.95 11.80 -6.32
C LYS A 60 12.36 11.23 -6.29
N LYS A 61 13.22 11.71 -7.19
CA LYS A 61 14.65 11.40 -7.14
C LYS A 61 15.31 12.35 -6.15
N GLN A 62 15.95 11.80 -5.14
CA GLN A 62 16.67 12.57 -4.13
C GLN A 62 18.09 12.87 -4.63
N PRO A 63 18.70 14.02 -4.26
CA PRO A 63 20.04 14.39 -4.70
C PRO A 63 21.11 13.36 -4.31
N ASP A 64 20.87 12.56 -3.27
CA ASP A 64 21.73 11.45 -2.83
C ASP A 64 21.66 10.21 -3.77
N GLY A 65 20.96 10.30 -4.90
CA GLY A 65 20.90 9.26 -5.93
C GLY A 65 19.87 8.15 -5.70
N HIS A 66 19.17 8.15 -4.57
CA HIS A 66 18.06 7.23 -4.30
C HIS A 66 16.71 7.82 -4.70
N TRP A 67 15.72 6.96 -4.90
CA TRP A 67 14.35 7.30 -5.24
C TRP A 67 13.48 7.16 -4.00
N LEU A 68 12.69 8.19 -3.71
CA LEU A 68 11.74 8.21 -2.61
C LEU A 68 10.33 8.06 -3.16
N VAL A 69 9.61 7.06 -2.67
CA VAL A 69 8.19 6.84 -2.91
C VAL A 69 7.41 7.48 -1.77
N GLU A 70 6.54 8.43 -2.09
CA GLU A 70 5.63 9.03 -1.12
C GLU A 70 4.71 7.96 -0.48
N ALA A 71 4.42 8.13 0.81
CA ALA A 71 3.62 7.18 1.59
C ALA A 71 2.24 6.88 0.96
N GLN A 72 1.66 7.82 0.20
CA GLN A 72 0.38 7.69 -0.50
C GLN A 72 0.38 6.67 -1.65
N LEU A 73 1.55 6.39 -2.22
CA LEU A 73 1.71 5.46 -3.33
C LEU A 73 2.18 4.07 -2.85
N ALA A 74 2.75 4.00 -1.65
CA ALA A 74 3.25 2.76 -1.06
C ALA A 74 2.18 1.66 -0.85
N PRO A 75 0.96 1.95 -0.34
CA PRO A 75 -0.11 0.96 -0.23
C PRO A 75 -0.45 0.27 -1.54
N ALA A 76 -0.57 1.07 -2.61
CA ALA A 76 -0.89 0.57 -3.94
C ALA A 76 0.24 -0.33 -4.48
N LEU A 77 1.51 0.09 -4.33
CA LEU A 77 2.65 -0.73 -4.75
C LEU A 77 2.76 -2.04 -3.97
N GLY A 78 2.52 -2.01 -2.65
CA GLY A 78 2.56 -3.23 -1.84
C GLY A 78 1.45 -4.20 -2.20
N LEU A 79 0.23 -3.70 -2.44
CA LEU A 79 -0.87 -4.54 -2.94
C LEU A 79 -0.59 -5.09 -4.34
N LEU A 80 0.06 -4.31 -5.20
CA LEU A 80 0.48 -4.77 -6.53
C LEU A 80 1.50 -5.91 -6.43
N LEU A 81 2.47 -5.80 -5.51
CA LEU A 81 3.40 -6.90 -5.22
C LEU A 81 2.66 -8.16 -4.74
N TRP A 82 1.68 -8.02 -3.83
CA TRP A 82 0.84 -9.13 -3.42
C TRP A 82 0.03 -9.73 -4.58
N GLY A 83 -0.49 -8.90 -5.48
CA GLY A 83 -1.15 -9.33 -6.71
C GLY A 83 -0.22 -10.15 -7.60
N CYS A 84 1.01 -9.67 -7.83
CA CYS A 84 2.02 -10.39 -8.59
C CYS A 84 2.40 -11.73 -7.93
N ILE A 85 2.58 -11.75 -6.59
CA ILE A 85 2.86 -12.96 -5.83
C ILE A 85 1.69 -13.95 -5.96
N GLY A 86 0.44 -13.48 -5.80
CA GLY A 86 -0.75 -14.30 -5.94
C GLY A 86 -0.86 -14.92 -7.33
N VAL A 87 -0.63 -14.14 -8.39
CA VAL A 87 -0.59 -14.62 -9.77
C VAL A 87 0.51 -15.66 -9.97
N ALA A 88 1.73 -15.39 -9.49
CA ALA A 88 2.84 -16.33 -9.60
C ALA A 88 2.56 -17.66 -8.88
N VAL A 89 1.98 -17.60 -7.68
CA VAL A 89 1.58 -18.81 -6.93
C VAL A 89 0.49 -19.59 -7.67
N CYS A 90 -0.49 -18.91 -8.27
CA CYS A 90 -1.51 -19.56 -9.08
C CYS A 90 -0.92 -20.22 -10.34
N LEU A 91 0.02 -19.55 -11.02
CA LEU A 91 0.67 -20.08 -12.22
C LEU A 91 1.59 -21.27 -11.93
N VAL A 92 2.27 -21.31 -10.77
CA VAL A 92 3.14 -22.42 -10.38
C VAL A 92 2.35 -23.66 -9.91
N LYS A 93 1.10 -23.47 -9.50
CA LYS A 93 0.20 -24.55 -9.06
C LYS A 93 -0.69 -25.13 -10.17
N ILE A 94 -0.55 -24.65 -11.41
CA ILE A 94 -1.17 -25.19 -12.63
C ILE A 94 -0.11 -25.99 -13.39
#